data_AF-A0A4Y2C8N8-F1
#
_entry.id   AF-A0A4Y2C8N8-F1
#
_cell.length_a   1.000
_cell.length_b   1.000
_cell.length_c   1.000
_cell.angle_alpha   90.00
_cell.angle_beta   90.00
_cell.angle_gamma   90.00
#
_symmetry.space_group_name_H-M   'P 1'
#
loop_
_entity.id
_entity.type
_entity.pdbx_description
1 polymer ?
#
loop_
_entity_poly.entity_id
_entity_poly.type
_entity_poly.pdbx_seq_one_letter_code
_entity_poly.pdbx_strand_id
1 'polypeptide(L)' 'NSSLPPSFVNEAVKSVEDETIVRSNLKSVSDVYSWIDEYGRTSDTDWNLRSSRPSGTRLVCW' A
#
# COMPACT_ATOMS: atom_id res chain seq x y z
N ASN A 1 -16.07 7.60 -2.74
CA ASN A 1 -14.84 8.23 -3.25
C ASN A 1 -13.79 8.20 -2.16
N SER A 2 -12.98 7.14 -2.10
CA SER A 2 -11.88 7.07 -1.14
C SER A 2 -10.83 8.11 -1.54
N SER A 3 -10.50 9.02 -0.62
CA SER A 3 -9.43 10.00 -0.77
C SER A 3 -8.08 9.30 -0.67
N LEU A 4 -7.65 8.71 -1.79
CA LEU A 4 -6.30 8.18 -1.93
C LEU A 4 -5.28 9.28 -1.57
N PRO A 5 -4.12 8.92 -0.99
CA PRO A 5 -3.14 9.90 -0.52
C PRO A 5 -2.69 10.85 -1.65
N PRO A 6 -3.01 12.16 -1.60
CA PRO A 6 -2.66 13.11 -2.67
C PRO A 6 -1.16 13.33 -2.81
N SER A 7 -0.35 13.02 -1.79
CA SER A 7 1.11 13.12 -1.86
C SER A 7 1.73 12.15 -2.87
N PHE A 8 0.97 11.15 -3.33
CA PHE A 8 1.43 10.11 -4.26
C PHE A 8 0.53 10.02 -5.49
N VAL A 9 1.07 9.58 -6.61
CA VAL A 9 0.28 9.28 -7.81
C VAL A 9 -0.31 7.90 -7.63
N ASN A 10 -1.64 7.84 -7.49
CA ASN A 10 -2.38 6.61 -7.27
C ASN A 10 -3.40 6.38 -8.38
N GLU A 11 -3.55 5.12 -8.78
CA GLU A 11 -4.56 4.66 -9.70
C GLU A 11 -5.35 3.52 -9.04
N ALA A 12 -6.68 3.66 -8.95
CA ALA A 12 -7.57 2.57 -8.57
C ALA A 12 -7.76 1.66 -9.80
N VAL A 13 -7.07 0.52 -9.82
CA VAL A 13 -7.05 -0.41 -10.96
C VAL A 13 -8.33 -1.24 -11.01
N LYS A 14 -8.84 -1.62 -9.85
CA LYS A 14 -10.06 -2.42 -9.73
C LYS A 14 -10.76 -2.07 -8.44
N SER A 15 -12.07 -1.87 -8.51
CA SER A 15 -12.95 -1.77 -7.35
C SER A 15 -14.05 -2.81 -7.51
N VAL A 16 -14.08 -3.76 -6.59
CA VAL A 16 -15.20 -4.66 -6.36
C VAL A 16 -15.77 -4.35 -4.97
N GLU A 17 -16.90 -4.95 -4.62
CA GLU A 17 -17.71 -4.59 -3.45
C GLU A 17 -16.89 -4.51 -2.14
N ASP A 18 -15.97 -5.47 -1.94
CA ASP A 18 -15.16 -5.56 -0.70
C ASP A 18 -13.66 -5.28 -0.89
N GLU A 19 -13.20 -5.13 -2.14
CA GLU A 19 -11.77 -5.01 -2.43
C GLU A 19 -11.50 -3.90 -3.44
N THR A 20 -10.55 -3.04 -3.09
CA THR A 20 -10.00 -2.05 -4.02
C THR A 20 -8.51 -2.31 -4.21
N ILE A 21 -8.11 -2.51 -5.47
CA ILE A 21 -6.71 -2.64 -5.86
C ILE A 21 -6.22 -1.26 -6.29
N VAL A 22 -5.25 -0.74 -5.55
CA VAL A 22 -4.58 0.54 -5.85
C VAL A 22 -3.16 0.28 -6.32
N ARG A 23 -2.76 0.95 -7.41
CA ARG A 23 -1.37 1.00 -7.89
C ARG A 23 -0.83 2.40 -7.63
N SER A 24 0.31 2.48 -6.94
CA SER A 24 0.94 3.74 -6.55
C SER A 24 2.39 3.84 -7.05
N ASN A 25 2.88 5.05 -7.27
CA ASN A 25 4.23 5.31 -7.81
C ASN A 25 5.36 5.31 -6.76
N LEU A 26 5.18 4.59 -5.64
CA LEU A 26 6.13 4.50 -4.52
C LEU A 26 7.51 4.01 -4.98
N LYS A 27 8.58 4.61 -4.45
CA LYS A 27 9.98 4.32 -4.84
C LYS A 27 10.80 3.68 -3.74
N SER A 28 10.36 3.78 -2.49
CA SER A 28 11.11 3.31 -1.34
C SER A 28 10.20 2.69 -0.28
N VAL A 29 10.80 1.95 0.66
CA VAL A 29 10.09 1.42 1.84
C VAL A 29 9.57 2.56 2.72
N SER A 30 10.28 3.69 2.82
CA SER A 30 9.77 4.87 3.52
C SER A 30 8.52 5.45 2.86
N ASP A 31 8.44 5.43 1.52
CA ASP A 31 7.23 5.89 0.81
C ASP A 31 6.02 5.00 1.13
N VAL A 32 6.24 3.69 1.32
CA VAL A 32 5.19 2.76 1.75
C VAL A 32 4.64 3.15 3.11
N TYR A 33 5.52 3.44 4.08
CA TYR A 33 5.08 3.88 5.41
C TYR A 33 4.34 5.22 5.35
N SER A 34 4.85 6.20 4.61
CA SER A 34 4.20 7.51 4.44
C SER A 34 2.83 7.39 3.78
N TRP A 35 2.71 6.55 2.75
CA TRP A 35 1.45 6.31 2.05
C TRP A 35 0.39 5.71 2.98
N ILE A 36 0.77 4.71 3.78
CA ILE A 36 -0.14 4.03 4.71
C ILE A 36 -0.57 4.97 5.84
N ASP A 37 0.36 5.75 6.40
CA ASP A 37 0.04 6.73 7.44
C ASP A 37 -0.94 7.80 6.92
N GLU A 38 -0.68 8.34 5.72
CA GLU A 38 -1.57 9.32 5.11
C GLU A 38 -2.95 8.73 4.79
N TYR A 39 -2.99 7.52 4.21
CA TYR A 39 -4.26 6.87 3.89
C TYR A 39 -5.05 6.50 5.15
N GLY A 40 -4.38 5.98 6.18
CA GLY A 40 -5.00 5.66 7.46
C GLY A 40 -5.64 6.88 8.10
N ARG A 41 -4.91 8.02 8.12
CA ARG A 41 -5.44 9.31 8.61
C ARG A 41 -6.63 9.82 7.82
N THR A 42 -6.64 9.70 6.49
CA THR A 42 -7.74 10.23 5.66
C THR A 42 -8.97 9.33 5.64
N SER A 43 -8.79 8.03 5.83
CA SER A 43 -9.87 7.03 5.81
C SER A 43 -10.36 6.60 7.20
N ASP A 44 -9.71 7.08 8.26
CA ASP A 44 -9.96 6.66 9.65
C ASP A 44 -9.85 5.14 9.80
N THR A 45 -8.80 4.55 9.22
CA THR A 45 -8.55 3.10 9.25
C THR A 45 -7.15 2.77 9.74
N ASP A 46 -7.06 1.68 10.52
CA ASP A 46 -5.80 1.11 10.96
C ASP A 46 -5.33 0.01 9.99
N TRP A 47 -4.04 0.04 9.65
CA TRP A 47 -3.44 -0.87 8.67
C TRP A 47 -2.45 -1.82 9.32
N ASN A 48 -2.60 -3.12 9.03
CA ASN A 48 -1.65 -4.13 9.47
C ASN A 48 -0.54 -4.31 8.43
N LEU A 49 0.69 -3.90 8.77
CA LEU A 49 1.87 -4.17 7.94
C LEU A 49 2.50 -5.51 8.28
N ARG A 50 2.83 -6.29 7.24
CA ARG A 50 3.70 -7.46 7.37
C ARG A 50 5.08 -7.07 6.88
N SER A 51 6.09 -7.24 7.74
CA SER A 51 7.46 -7.07 7.32
C SER A 51 7.83 -8.18 6.33
N SER A 52 8.43 -7.79 5.21
CA SER A 52 9.08 -8.72 4.30
C SER A 52 10.52 -8.28 4.13
N ARG A 53 11.40 -9.22 3.78
CA ARG A 53 12.77 -8.92 3.35
C ARG A 53 12.83 -9.03 1.84
N PRO A 54 12.47 -7.97 1.08
CA PRO A 54 12.50 -8.03 -0.38
C PRO A 54 13.92 -8.25 -0.94
N SER A 55 14.95 -7.86 -0.20
CA SER A 55 16.36 -8.17 -0.48
C SER A 55 16.83 -9.53 0.06
N GLY A 56 15.95 -10.32 0.68
CA GLY A 56 16.29 -11.62 1.23
C GLY A 56 16.48 -12.68 0.15
N THR A 57 17.35 -13.66 0.43
CA THR A 57 17.50 -14.84 -0.44
C THR A 57 16.23 -15.68 -0.41
N ARG A 58 15.59 -15.88 -1.58
CA ARG A 58 14.43 -16.77 -1.72
C ARG A 58 14.87 -18.22 -1.53
N LEU A 59 14.35 -18.88 -0.50
CA LEU A 59 14.48 -20.33 -0.30
C LEU A 59 13.16 -20.99 -0.70
N VAL A 60 13.22 -22.08 -1.46
CA VAL A 60 12.04 -22.82 -1.93
C VAL A 60 12.18 -24.26 -1.44
N CYS A 61 11.16 -24.77 -0.73
CA CYS A 61 11.09 -26.20 -0.41
C CYS A 61 10.62 -26.97 -1.65
N TRP A 62 11.27 -28.10 -1.91
CA TRP A 62 10.90 -29.05 -2.94
C TRP A 62 9.90 -30.06 -2.41
#